data_AF-A0A2W5BXI4-F1
#
_entry.id   AF-A0A2W5BXI4-F1
#
_cell.length_a   1.000
_cell.length_b   1.000
_cell.length_c   1.000
_cell.angle_alpha   90.00
_cell.angle_beta   90.00
_cell.angle_gamma   90.00
#
_symmetry.space_group_name_H-M   'P 1'
#
loop_
_entity.id
_entity.type
_entity.pdbx_description
1 polymer ?
#
loop_
_entity_poly.entity_id
_entity_poly.type
_entity_poly.pdbx_seq_one_letter_code
_entity_poly.pdbx_strand_id
1 'polypeptide(L)'
;NDDNRLAYVLGHELAHNARLHIEAKQMNRLLASVAALVIEAGTGMDFSGLLDDIGMSAWSQDFESEADYIGLYMMARAGYDPAEGIQFARRLAALYPETIHLAASSHPSSAKRFVALNKTLAEIHTAKAARRPLIPLEK
;
A
#
# COMPACT_ATOMS: atom_id res chain seq x y z
N ASN A 1 18.47 -11.87 -6.70
CA ASN A 1 19.27 -11.60 -5.48
C ASN A 1 18.31 -11.41 -4.32
N ASP A 2 18.59 -11.93 -3.13
CA ASP A 2 17.72 -11.76 -1.96
C ASP A 2 17.71 -10.32 -1.44
N ASP A 3 18.81 -9.59 -1.61
CA ASP A 3 18.89 -8.18 -1.20
C ASP A 3 17.86 -7.29 -1.89
N ASN A 4 17.58 -7.51 -3.18
CA ASN A 4 16.55 -6.75 -3.91
C ASN A 4 15.15 -7.03 -3.35
N ARG A 5 14.88 -8.26 -2.91
CA ARG A 5 13.59 -8.64 -2.34
C ARG A 5 13.41 -8.01 -0.97
N LEU A 6 14.47 -8.06 -0.16
CA LEU A 6 14.50 -7.39 1.14
C LEU A 6 14.35 -5.88 0.99
N ALA A 7 15.05 -5.27 0.03
CA ALA A 7 14.94 -3.85 -0.26
C ALA A 7 13.53 -3.44 -0.71
N TYR A 8 12.82 -4.28 -1.46
CA TYR A 8 11.41 -4.04 -1.80
C TYR A 8 10.52 -4.01 -0.55
N VAL A 9 10.62 -5.02 0.33
CA VAL A 9 9.84 -5.08 1.57
C VAL A 9 10.16 -3.89 2.48
N LEU A 10 11.43 -3.61 2.71
CA LEU A 10 11.85 -2.49 3.56
C LEU A 10 11.43 -1.14 2.97
N GLY A 11 11.57 -0.96 1.65
CA GLY A 11 11.13 0.26 0.97
C GLY A 11 9.61 0.47 1.10
N HIS A 12 8.83 -0.59 0.99
CA HIS A 12 7.38 -0.57 1.17
C HIS A 12 6.98 -0.17 2.60
N GLU A 13 7.56 -0.81 3.61
CA GLU A 13 7.24 -0.50 5.02
C GLU A 13 7.70 0.90 5.44
N LEU A 14 8.88 1.33 4.97
CA LEU A 14 9.35 2.70 5.20
C LEU A 14 8.44 3.72 4.53
N ALA A 15 7.88 3.42 3.35
CA ALA A 15 6.92 4.28 2.70
C ALA A 15 5.60 4.38 3.48
N HIS A 16 5.08 3.26 4.02
CA HIS A 16 3.93 3.29 4.93
C HIS A 16 4.16 4.18 6.14
N ASN A 17 5.32 4.07 6.77
CA ASN A 17 5.67 4.90 7.92
C ASN A 17 5.84 6.37 7.54
N ALA A 18 6.55 6.66 6.44
CA ALA A 18 6.75 8.02 5.95
C ALA A 18 5.44 8.74 5.58
N ARG A 19 4.40 7.98 5.21
CA ARG A 19 3.07 8.51 4.86
C ARG A 19 2.02 8.38 5.97
N LEU A 20 2.40 7.88 7.14
CA LEU A 20 1.52 7.74 8.32
C LEU A 20 0.25 6.92 8.02
N HIS A 21 0.37 5.89 7.19
CA HIS A 21 -0.79 5.08 6.77
C HIS A 21 -1.43 4.31 7.93
N ILE A 22 -0.65 3.92 8.95
CA ILE A 22 -1.17 3.18 10.11
C ILE A 22 -2.04 4.11 10.96
N GLU A 23 -1.55 5.33 11.21
CA GLU A 23 -2.26 6.37 11.94
C GLU A 23 -3.56 6.75 11.22
N ALA A 24 -3.52 6.87 9.89
CA ALA A 24 -4.71 7.11 9.08
C ALA A 24 -5.73 5.97 9.20
N LYS A 25 -5.31 4.69 9.14
CA LYS A 25 -6.21 3.54 9.36
C LYS A 25 -6.82 3.55 10.76
N GLN A 26 -6.03 3.88 11.80
CA GLN A 26 -6.53 4.00 13.17
C GLN A 26 -7.57 5.11 13.31
N MET A 27 -7.33 6.27 12.67
CA MET A 27 -8.28 7.37 12.63
C MET A 27 -9.58 6.97 11.93
N ASN A 28 -9.50 6.29 10.77
CA ASN A 28 -10.69 5.80 10.05
C ASN A 28 -11.53 4.86 10.91
N ARG A 29 -10.88 3.94 11.63
CA ARG A 29 -11.57 3.05 12.57
C ARG A 29 -12.24 3.81 13.70
N LEU A 30 -11.54 4.78 14.31
CA LEU A 30 -12.12 5.62 15.38
C LEU A 30 -13.36 6.37 14.87
N LEU A 31 -13.27 7.01 13.70
CA LEU A 31 -14.41 7.71 13.11
C LEU A 31 -15.58 6.77 12.83
N ALA A 32 -15.31 5.56 12.33
CA ALA A 32 -16.33 4.55 12.10
C ALA A 32 -17.00 4.07 13.40
N SER A 33 -16.23 3.90 14.48
CA SER A 33 -16.78 3.54 15.80
C SER A 33 -17.69 4.65 16.35
N VAL A 34 -17.32 5.92 16.18
CA VAL A 34 -18.17 7.06 16.57
C VAL A 34 -19.46 7.09 15.73
N ALA A 35 -19.36 6.85 14.42
CA ALA A 35 -20.53 6.75 13.55
C ALA A 35 -21.47 5.61 13.98
N ALA A 36 -20.93 4.46 14.37
CA ALA A 36 -21.71 3.33 14.87
C ALA A 36 -22.51 3.71 16.12
N LEU A 37 -21.90 4.38 17.10
CA LEU A 37 -22.58 4.84 18.32
C LEU A 37 -23.73 5.82 18.01
N VAL A 38 -23.53 6.73 17.05
CA VAL A 38 -24.57 7.69 16.64
C VAL A 38 -25.75 6.99 15.97
N ILE A 39 -25.47 6.02 15.10
CA ILE A 39 -26.51 5.23 14.42
C ILE A 39 -27.29 4.39 15.44
N GLU A 40 -26.59 3.74 16.36
CA GLU A 40 -27.21 2.94 17.42
C GLU A 40 -28.12 3.82 18.30
N ALA A 41 -27.64 5.00 18.72
CA ALA A 41 -28.45 5.93 19.51
C ALA A 41 -29.72 6.41 18.78
N GLY A 42 -29.67 6.57 17.45
CA GLY A 42 -30.82 7.02 16.65
C GLY A 42 -31.78 5.92 16.22
N THR A 43 -31.30 4.66 16.11
CA THR A 43 -32.05 3.56 15.48
C THR A 43 -32.27 2.35 16.39
N GLY A 44 -31.50 2.23 17.47
CA GLY A 44 -31.46 1.05 18.35
C GLY A 44 -30.77 -0.18 17.74
N MET A 45 -30.16 -0.06 16.55
CA MET A 45 -29.47 -1.15 15.87
C MET A 45 -27.94 -1.03 16.05
N ASP A 46 -27.30 -2.12 16.45
CA ASP A 46 -25.84 -2.20 16.57
C ASP A 46 -25.19 -2.52 15.21
N PHE A 47 -24.42 -1.57 14.70
CA PHE A 47 -23.62 -1.71 13.47
C PHE A 47 -22.10 -1.65 13.73
N SER A 48 -21.67 -1.70 15.00
CA SER A 48 -20.28 -1.51 15.41
C SER A 48 -19.30 -2.38 14.62
N GLY A 49 -19.55 -3.69 14.53
CA GLY A 49 -18.68 -4.62 13.80
C GLY A 49 -18.56 -4.32 12.30
N LEU A 50 -19.68 -4.00 11.64
CA LEU A 50 -19.68 -3.68 10.21
C LEU A 50 -18.92 -2.37 9.93
N LEU A 51 -19.17 -1.34 10.73
CA LEU A 51 -18.53 -0.04 10.57
C LEU A 51 -17.04 -0.11 10.91
N ASP A 52 -16.64 -0.87 11.93
CA ASP A 52 -15.23 -1.11 12.24
C ASP A 52 -14.50 -1.75 11.04
N ASP A 53 -15.09 -2.77 10.40
CA ASP A 53 -14.52 -3.40 9.20
C ASP A 53 -14.41 -2.42 8.02
N ILE A 54 -15.42 -1.57 7.82
CA ILE A 54 -15.38 -0.50 6.81
C ILE A 54 -14.27 0.50 7.14
N GLY A 55 -14.15 0.94 8.39
CA GLY A 55 -13.13 1.88 8.82
C GLY A 55 -11.70 1.34 8.64
N MET A 56 -11.49 0.05 8.95
CA MET A 56 -10.18 -0.60 8.77
C MET A 56 -9.83 -0.84 7.30
N SER A 57 -10.82 -1.15 6.46
CA SER A 57 -10.61 -1.42 5.03
C SER A 57 -10.55 -0.15 4.17
N ALA A 58 -11.05 0.98 4.70
CA ALA A 58 -11.04 2.27 4.02
C ALA A 58 -9.63 2.66 3.56
N TRP A 59 -9.52 3.00 2.27
CA TRP A 59 -8.28 3.45 1.62
C TRP A 59 -7.13 2.43 1.61
N SER A 60 -7.35 1.19 2.08
CA SER A 60 -6.31 0.16 2.19
C SER A 60 -5.53 -0.04 0.87
N GLN A 61 -6.22 -0.24 -0.25
CA GLN A 61 -5.60 -0.44 -1.57
C GLN A 61 -4.86 0.80 -2.09
N ASP A 62 -5.32 2.01 -1.75
CA ASP A 62 -4.67 3.24 -2.18
C ASP A 62 -3.40 3.49 -1.35
N PHE A 63 -3.42 3.23 -0.03
CA PHE A 63 -2.24 3.25 0.83
C PHE A 63 -1.18 2.24 0.37
N GLU A 64 -1.59 1.04 -0.02
CA GLU A 64 -0.68 0.05 -0.60
C GLU A 64 -0.08 0.52 -1.93
N SER A 65 -0.90 1.12 -2.81
CA SER A 65 -0.43 1.64 -4.10
C SER A 65 0.55 2.80 -3.95
N GLU A 66 0.34 3.63 -2.94
CA GLU A 66 1.25 4.72 -2.58
C GLU A 66 2.55 4.20 -1.97
N ALA A 67 2.47 3.22 -1.06
CA ALA A 67 3.65 2.59 -0.48
C ALA A 67 4.49 1.87 -1.54
N ASP A 68 3.86 1.16 -2.48
CA ASP A 68 4.52 0.58 -3.66
C ASP A 68 5.26 1.64 -4.49
N TYR A 69 4.59 2.77 -4.75
CA TYR A 69 5.13 3.87 -5.56
C TYR A 69 6.40 4.45 -4.92
N ILE A 70 6.30 4.88 -3.67
CA ILE A 70 7.40 5.51 -2.93
C ILE A 70 8.50 4.49 -2.64
N GLY A 71 8.13 3.26 -2.28
CA GLY A 71 9.07 2.17 -2.00
C GLY A 71 9.95 1.82 -3.20
N LEU A 72 9.38 1.75 -4.41
CA LEU A 72 10.17 1.56 -5.64
C LEU A 72 11.20 2.67 -5.86
N TYR A 73 10.84 3.92 -5.57
CA TYR A 73 11.76 5.06 -5.63
C TYR A 73 12.86 4.96 -4.56
N MET A 74 12.52 4.61 -3.32
CA MET A 74 13.51 4.39 -2.26
C MET A 74 14.51 3.30 -2.65
N MET A 75 14.00 2.17 -3.17
CA MET A 75 14.79 1.05 -3.64
C MET A 75 15.74 1.48 -4.78
N ALA A 76 15.23 2.18 -5.79
CA ALA A 76 16.02 2.67 -6.92
C ALA A 76 17.14 3.65 -6.48
N ARG A 77 16.85 4.53 -5.51
CA ARG A 77 17.81 5.49 -4.96
C ARG A 77 18.90 4.82 -4.13
N ALA A 78 18.56 3.73 -3.45
CA ALA A 78 19.51 2.92 -2.68
C ALA A 78 20.40 2.02 -3.57
N GLY A 79 20.22 2.05 -4.89
CA GLY A 79 21.04 1.28 -5.84
C GLY A 79 20.53 -0.13 -6.12
N TYR A 80 19.39 -0.53 -5.55
CA TYR A 80 18.75 -1.81 -5.82
C TYR A 80 17.93 -1.78 -7.12
N ASP A 81 17.66 -2.95 -7.68
CA ASP A 81 16.91 -3.10 -8.94
C ASP A 81 15.40 -3.20 -8.69
N PRO A 82 14.62 -2.14 -9.01
CA PRO A 82 13.19 -2.14 -8.73
C PRO A 82 12.42 -3.21 -9.53
N ALA A 83 12.94 -3.65 -10.69
CA ALA A 83 12.31 -4.71 -11.47
C ALA A 83 12.28 -6.04 -10.72
N GLU A 84 13.34 -6.38 -9.98
CA GLU A 84 13.40 -7.57 -9.13
C GLU A 84 12.40 -7.51 -7.97
N GLY A 85 12.16 -6.31 -7.41
CA GLY A 85 11.12 -6.07 -6.40
C GLY A 85 9.72 -6.36 -6.94
N ILE A 86 9.40 -5.88 -8.15
CA ILE A 86 8.10 -6.15 -8.81
C ILE A 86 7.91 -7.64 -9.08
N GLN A 87 8.96 -8.34 -9.50
CA GLN A 87 8.90 -9.79 -9.70
C GLN A 87 8.71 -10.55 -8.37
N PHE A 88 9.24 -10.03 -7.28
CA PHE A 88 8.99 -10.57 -5.95
C PHE A 88 7.53 -10.34 -5.51
N ALA A 89 7.00 -9.13 -5.67
CA ALA A 89 5.59 -8.83 -5.38
C ALA A 89 4.62 -9.73 -6.15
N ARG A 90 4.89 -9.95 -7.45
CA ARG A 90 4.12 -10.86 -8.30
C ARG A 90 4.14 -12.30 -7.78
N ARG A 91 5.31 -12.78 -7.33
CA ARG A 91 5.46 -14.13 -6.75
C ARG A 91 4.70 -14.25 -5.43
N LEU A 92 4.76 -13.24 -4.58
CA LEU A 92 4.01 -13.21 -3.32
C LEU A 92 2.50 -13.30 -3.57
N ALA A 93 1.98 -12.53 -4.53
CA ALA A 93 0.57 -12.57 -4.91
C ALA A 93 0.14 -13.94 -5.50
N ALA A 94 1.05 -14.64 -6.19
CA ALA A 94 0.79 -15.98 -6.72
C ALA A 94 0.82 -17.07 -5.64
N LEU A 95 1.64 -16.90 -4.59
CA LEU A 95 1.72 -17.83 -3.46
C LEU A 95 0.53 -17.69 -2.51
N TYR A 96 0.01 -16.47 -2.37
CA TYR A 96 -1.07 -16.12 -1.44
C TYR A 96 -2.23 -15.44 -2.18
N PRO A 97 -2.88 -16.13 -3.14
CA PRO A 97 -3.92 -15.54 -3.99
C PRO A 97 -5.12 -15.00 -3.21
N GLU A 98 -5.39 -15.52 -2.01
CA GLU A 98 -6.42 -15.05 -1.10
C GLU A 98 -6.21 -13.57 -0.68
N THR A 99 -4.96 -13.12 -0.60
CA THR A 99 -4.62 -11.72 -0.24
C THR A 99 -5.01 -10.71 -1.32
N ILE A 100 -5.39 -11.16 -2.52
CA ILE A 100 -5.86 -10.30 -3.61
C ILE A 100 -7.27 -9.76 -3.35
N HIS A 101 -8.08 -10.50 -2.58
CA HIS A 101 -9.49 -10.20 -2.35
C HIS A 101 -9.85 -9.95 -0.88
N LEU A 102 -9.01 -10.37 0.05
CA LEU A 102 -9.24 -10.17 1.48
C LEU A 102 -8.76 -8.78 1.92
N ALA A 103 -9.73 -7.90 2.20
CA ALA A 103 -9.50 -6.65 2.94
C ALA A 103 -8.91 -6.87 4.34
N ALA A 104 -9.01 -8.09 4.87
CA ALA A 104 -8.42 -8.52 6.14
C ALA A 104 -6.92 -8.88 6.05
N SER A 105 -6.31 -8.87 4.85
CA SER A 105 -4.85 -8.98 4.72
C SER A 105 -4.18 -7.69 5.20
N SER A 106 -2.99 -7.79 5.81
CA SER A 106 -2.20 -6.62 6.20
C SER A 106 -1.82 -5.76 4.98
N HIS A 107 -1.43 -6.43 3.89
CA HIS A 107 -1.05 -5.82 2.61
C HIS A 107 -1.81 -6.50 1.46
N PRO A 108 -3.06 -6.10 1.18
CA PRO A 108 -3.85 -6.73 0.13
C PRO A 108 -3.25 -6.41 -1.25
N SER A 109 -3.02 -7.45 -2.05
CA SER A 109 -2.51 -7.32 -3.41
C SER A 109 -3.63 -6.97 -4.39
N SER A 110 -3.30 -6.54 -5.61
CA SER A 110 -4.27 -6.40 -6.70
C SER A 110 -3.61 -6.29 -8.08
N ALA A 111 -4.37 -6.60 -9.14
CA ALA A 111 -3.93 -6.35 -10.51
C ALA A 111 -3.67 -4.85 -10.77
N LYS A 112 -4.44 -3.97 -10.14
CA LYS A 112 -4.25 -2.50 -10.18
C LYS A 112 -2.86 -2.13 -9.68
N ARG A 113 -2.44 -2.67 -8.53
CA ARG A 113 -1.10 -2.45 -7.96
C ARG A 113 0.00 -2.93 -8.91
N PHE A 114 -0.13 -4.12 -9.49
CA PHE A 114 0.87 -4.63 -10.44
C PHE A 114 1.05 -3.72 -11.67
N VAL A 115 -0.06 -3.22 -12.23
CA VAL A 115 -0.01 -2.24 -13.33
C VAL A 115 0.67 -0.94 -12.89
N ALA A 116 0.33 -0.45 -11.69
CA ALA A 116 0.94 0.76 -11.13
C ALA A 116 2.45 0.61 -10.92
N LEU A 117 2.90 -0.50 -10.32
CA LEU A 117 4.32 -0.84 -10.13
C LEU A 117 5.10 -0.78 -11.46
N ASN A 118 4.58 -1.37 -12.54
CA ASN A 118 5.23 -1.34 -13.85
C ASN A 118 5.28 0.07 -14.45
N LYS A 119 4.24 0.88 -14.23
CA LYS A 119 4.25 2.30 -14.63
C LYS A 119 5.33 3.07 -13.88
N THR A 120 5.47 2.84 -12.58
CA THR A 120 6.51 3.47 -11.75
C THR A 120 7.90 3.04 -12.16
N LEU A 121 8.12 1.77 -12.51
CA LEU A 121 9.39 1.30 -13.05
C LEU A 121 9.77 2.06 -14.32
N ALA A 122 8.82 2.22 -15.26
CA ALA A 122 9.05 2.99 -16.48
C ALA A 122 9.40 4.46 -16.17
N GLU A 123 8.69 5.08 -15.22
CA GLU A 123 8.97 6.44 -14.75
C GLU A 123 10.39 6.59 -14.20
N ILE A 124 10.82 5.67 -13.33
CA ILE A 124 12.18 5.62 -12.77
C ILE A 124 13.22 5.44 -13.88
N HIS A 125 12.98 4.56 -14.85
CA HIS A 125 13.88 4.33 -15.98
C HIS A 125 14.04 5.60 -16.83
N THR A 126 12.94 6.28 -17.14
CA THR A 126 12.97 7.57 -17.86
C THR A 126 13.77 8.61 -17.09
N ALA A 127 13.57 8.73 -15.77
CA ALA A 127 14.33 9.66 -14.94
C ALA A 127 15.83 9.33 -14.92
N LYS A 128 16.20 8.05 -14.74
CA LYS A 128 17.60 7.58 -14.80
C LYS A 128 18.25 7.87 -16.14
N ALA A 129 17.57 7.56 -17.25
CA ALA A 129 18.09 7.81 -18.61
C ALA A 129 18.31 9.31 -18.87
N ALA A 130 17.43 10.16 -18.36
CA ALA A 130 17.54 11.62 -18.43
C ALA A 130 18.50 12.22 -17.38
N ARG A 131 19.15 11.40 -16.54
CA ARG A 131 19.99 11.83 -15.40
C ARG A 131 19.28 12.81 -14.47
N ARG A 132 17.97 12.65 -14.29
CA ARG A 132 17.15 13.46 -13.38
C ARG A 132 17.17 12.85 -11.97
N PRO A 133 16.98 13.68 -10.93
CA PRO A 133 16.78 13.18 -9.57
C PRO A 133 15.63 12.16 -9.52
N LEU A 134 15.82 11.08 -8.78
CA LEU A 134 14.79 10.07 -8.53
C LEU A 134 13.94 10.51 -7.34
N ILE A 135 13.07 11.48 -7.57
CA ILE A 135 12.15 12.00 -6.56
C ILE A 135 10.75 11.56 -6.98
N PRO A 136 9.98 10.87 -6.10
CA PRO A 136 8.59 10.57 -6.38
C PRO A 136 7.83 11.87 -6.64
N LEU A 137 6.93 11.86 -7.62
CA LEU A 137 6.03 12.98 -7.83
C LEU A 137 5.09 13.06 -6.63
N GLU A 138 4.96 14.25 -6.03
CA GLU A 138 3.87 14.49 -5.07
C GLU A 138 2.55 14.28 -5.80
N LYS A 139 1.70 13.41 -5.25
CA LYS A 139 0.32 13.22 -5.68
C LYS A 139 -0.61 13.63 -4.56
#